data_AF-A0A2V9U7J7-F1
#
_entry.id   AF-A0A2V9U7J7-F1
#
_cell.length_a   1.000
_cell.length_b   1.000
_cell.length_c   1.000
_cell.angle_alpha   90.00
_cell.angle_beta   90.00
_cell.angle_gamma   90.00
#
_symmetry.space_group_name_H-M   'P 1'
#
loop_
_entity.id
_entity.type
_entity.pdbx_description
1 polymer ?
#
loop_
_entity_poly.entity_id
_entity_poly.type
_entity_poly.pdbx_seq_one_letter_code
_entity_poly.pdbx_strand_id
1 'polypeptide(L)'
;MQSASAGIPQKEPQMDTEFGQNLSLQTSTHQCGHLFGCGETNGTGVFREDIAESAFNKKSADRLLHRDEVNQEIFDNYLTARGRSRRSLLQASGFLGTLAAVGPWFTRLAGANDAGPANTNVGANQKNSSANEGKVHTVESNKETVHLGVFDATLPPILTIDSGDTISYPNTWSHFLNQLQPGVPVEKLAEMRKSNPGRGPHSIIGPIAVKDAEPGDVLEIRYKRLLPVNWGAVFNNPGSLGTGLLASDYPQGQVKYLDLDLKEQHAEFSKNIHVPLKPFQGTLGLAPP
;
A
#
# COMPACT_ATOMS: atom_id res chain seq x y z
N MET A 1 -49.99 -38.70 55.04
CA MET A 1 -51.05 -37.76 55.42
C MET A 1 -50.73 -36.39 54.81
N GLN A 2 -51.56 -36.00 53.86
CA GLN A 2 -51.87 -34.67 53.29
C GLN A 2 -50.86 -33.51 53.34
N SER A 3 -50.34 -33.20 52.14
CA SER A 3 -50.41 -31.92 51.41
C SER A 3 -50.94 -30.65 52.12
N ALA A 4 -50.20 -29.54 51.96
CA ALA A 4 -50.76 -28.23 51.60
C ALA A 4 -49.69 -27.34 50.94
N SER A 5 -50.00 -26.90 49.72
CA SER A 5 -49.29 -25.93 48.89
C SER A 5 -49.89 -24.54 49.15
N ALA A 6 -49.07 -23.48 49.17
CA ALA A 6 -49.53 -22.11 49.10
C ALA A 6 -48.65 -21.33 48.10
N GLY A 7 -49.23 -21.05 46.93
CA GLY A 7 -48.65 -20.24 45.86
C GLY A 7 -48.84 -18.74 46.10
N ILE A 8 -47.90 -17.96 45.59
CA ILE A 8 -47.91 -16.48 45.58
C ILE A 8 -48.28 -16.04 44.14
N PRO A 9 -49.23 -15.11 43.94
CA PRO A 9 -49.72 -14.77 42.61
C PRO A 9 -48.83 -13.74 41.88
N GLN A 10 -48.53 -14.03 40.62
CA GLN A 10 -48.00 -13.09 39.63
C GLN A 10 -49.17 -12.25 39.08
N LYS A 11 -48.99 -10.94 39.00
CA LYS A 11 -49.98 -9.98 38.50
C LYS A 11 -49.50 -9.46 37.14
N GLU A 12 -50.09 -9.94 36.06
CA GLU A 12 -50.06 -9.28 34.75
C GLU A 12 -50.99 -8.06 34.75
N PRO A 13 -50.72 -7.04 33.93
CA PRO A 13 -51.76 -6.18 33.40
C PRO A 13 -51.82 -6.26 31.88
N GLN A 14 -53.00 -6.63 31.38
CA GLN A 14 -53.43 -6.48 29.98
C GLN A 14 -53.98 -5.07 29.75
N MET A 15 -53.47 -4.45 28.69
CA MET A 15 -54.15 -3.71 27.62
C MET A 15 -55.41 -2.88 27.94
N ASP A 16 -55.29 -1.55 27.82
CA ASP A 16 -56.38 -0.68 27.37
C ASP A 16 -55.97 0.00 26.05
N THR A 17 -56.96 0.11 25.17
CA THR A 17 -56.84 0.49 23.76
C THR A 17 -57.45 1.86 23.59
N GLU A 18 -56.73 2.86 23.08
CA GLU A 18 -57.35 4.05 22.48
C GLU A 18 -56.52 4.55 21.28
N PHE A 19 -57.11 4.39 20.10
CA PHE A 19 -56.67 4.95 18.83
C PHE A 19 -57.05 6.44 18.77
N GLY A 20 -56.13 7.34 18.39
CA GLY A 20 -56.53 8.65 17.91
C GLY A 20 -55.49 9.77 17.87
N GLN A 21 -54.80 9.86 16.74
CA GLN A 21 -54.42 11.11 16.04
C GLN A 21 -53.15 11.90 16.44
N ASN A 22 -52.41 12.23 15.36
CA ASN A 22 -51.51 13.36 15.14
C ASN A 22 -50.18 13.42 15.91
N LEU A 23 -49.14 12.80 15.33
CA LEU A 23 -47.80 13.39 15.40
C LEU A 23 -47.26 13.58 13.97
N SER A 24 -47.22 14.85 13.57
CA SER A 24 -46.56 15.31 12.36
C SER A 24 -45.09 14.87 12.36
N LEU A 25 -44.62 14.30 11.24
CA LEU A 25 -43.21 14.21 10.92
C LEU A 25 -42.59 15.61 10.97
N GLN A 26 -41.89 15.93 12.05
CA GLN A 26 -40.93 17.01 12.06
C GLN A 26 -39.72 16.56 11.25
N THR A 27 -39.75 16.84 9.95
CA THR A 27 -38.56 16.82 9.11
C THR A 27 -37.61 17.91 9.60
N SER A 28 -36.54 17.53 10.30
CA SER A 28 -35.41 18.42 10.51
C SER A 28 -34.78 18.69 9.14
N THR A 29 -34.93 19.92 8.67
CA THR A 29 -34.27 20.43 7.47
C THR A 29 -32.78 20.55 7.74
N HIS A 30 -32.03 19.45 7.58
CA HIS A 30 -30.58 19.52 7.48
C HIS A 30 -30.23 20.24 6.18
N GLN A 31 -29.68 21.46 6.31
CA GLN A 31 -29.22 22.27 5.21
C GLN A 31 -27.93 21.66 4.65
N CYS A 32 -28.07 20.70 3.74
CA CYS A 32 -26.97 20.07 3.00
C CYS A 32 -26.42 21.07 1.97
N GLY A 33 -25.27 21.68 2.24
CA GLY A 33 -24.58 22.52 1.26
C GLY A 33 -23.11 22.17 1.21
N HIS A 34 -22.69 21.29 0.30
CA HIS A 34 -21.34 21.15 -0.28
C HIS A 34 -21.37 20.15 -1.45
N LEU A 35 -20.35 20.22 -2.32
CA LEU A 35 -20.20 19.61 -3.67
C LEU A 35 -20.49 18.10 -3.77
N PHE A 36 -20.53 17.36 -2.65
CA PHE A 36 -20.62 15.89 -2.64
C PHE A 36 -21.91 15.30 -2.09
N GLY A 37 -22.92 16.13 -1.77
CA GLY A 37 -24.26 15.66 -1.41
C GLY A 37 -24.34 14.84 -0.10
N CYS A 38 -25.54 14.73 0.45
CA CYS A 38 -25.79 13.97 1.67
C CYS A 38 -26.06 12.51 1.31
N GLY A 39 -25.12 11.62 1.66
CA GLY A 39 -25.29 10.18 1.49
C GLY A 39 -26.26 9.61 2.52
N GLU A 40 -27.19 8.77 2.08
CA GLU A 40 -27.91 7.88 2.99
C GLU A 40 -27.01 6.71 3.43
N THR A 41 -27.45 6.01 4.47
CA THR A 41 -26.73 5.04 5.34
C THR A 41 -26.09 3.82 4.68
N ASN A 42 -25.93 3.78 3.35
CA ASN A 42 -25.20 2.75 2.62
C ASN A 42 -23.98 3.30 1.84
N GLY A 43 -23.45 4.47 2.19
CA GLY A 43 -22.13 4.94 1.70
C GLY A 43 -22.04 5.16 0.18
N THR A 44 -23.18 5.25 -0.50
CA THR A 44 -23.26 5.69 -1.90
C THR A 44 -23.44 7.20 -1.89
N GLY A 45 -22.33 7.93 -2.00
CA GLY A 45 -22.39 9.33 -2.39
C GLY A 45 -23.12 9.44 -3.72
N VAL A 46 -24.25 10.15 -3.74
CA VAL A 46 -25.00 10.42 -4.96
C VAL A 46 -24.19 11.43 -5.78
N PHE A 47 -23.46 10.94 -6.79
CA PHE A 47 -22.89 11.81 -7.80
C PHE A 47 -24.04 12.43 -8.59
N ARG A 48 -24.20 13.73 -8.41
CA ARG A 48 -25.09 14.57 -9.20
C ARG A 48 -24.47 14.73 -10.59
N GLU A 49 -25.03 14.05 -11.59
CA GLU A 49 -24.53 14.02 -12.98
C GLU A 49 -24.43 15.44 -13.59
N ASP A 50 -25.28 16.37 -13.15
CA ASP A 50 -25.25 17.79 -13.51
C ASP A 50 -23.99 18.54 -13.02
N ILE A 51 -23.35 18.06 -11.95
CA ILE A 51 -22.11 18.64 -11.42
C ILE A 51 -20.88 18.05 -12.13
N ALA A 52 -20.92 16.78 -12.53
CA ALA A 52 -19.83 16.15 -13.28
C ALA A 52 -19.68 16.77 -14.69
N GLU A 53 -20.80 17.05 -15.36
CA GLU A 53 -20.78 17.72 -16.67
C GLU A 53 -20.33 19.19 -16.61
N SER A 54 -20.57 19.89 -15.50
CA SER A 54 -20.12 21.26 -15.32
C SER A 54 -18.66 21.40 -14.87
N ALA A 55 -18.14 20.42 -14.11
CA ALA A 55 -16.75 20.40 -13.64
C ALA A 55 -15.73 19.99 -14.73
N PHE A 56 -16.12 19.09 -15.65
CA PHE A 56 -15.22 18.58 -16.69
C PHE A 56 -15.89 18.60 -18.06
N ASN A 57 -15.88 19.77 -18.73
CA ASN A 57 -16.22 19.79 -20.15
C ASN A 57 -15.21 18.93 -20.94
N LYS A 58 -15.64 18.35 -22.08
CA LYS A 58 -14.79 17.46 -22.91
C LYS A 58 -13.42 18.04 -23.25
N LYS A 59 -13.33 19.37 -23.38
CA LYS A 59 -12.09 20.10 -23.68
C LYS A 59 -11.13 20.16 -22.50
N SER A 60 -11.62 20.21 -21.25
CA SER A 60 -10.80 20.15 -20.04
C SER A 60 -10.28 18.73 -19.79
N ALA A 61 -11.10 17.71 -20.01
CA ALA A 61 -10.66 16.31 -19.92
C ALA A 61 -9.59 15.98 -20.97
N ASP A 62 -9.78 16.46 -22.21
CA ASP A 62 -8.82 16.30 -23.30
C ASP A 62 -7.47 16.96 -22.99
N ARG A 63 -7.47 18.20 -22.50
CA ARG A 63 -6.25 18.92 -22.08
C ARG A 63 -5.47 18.22 -20.96
N LEU A 64 -6.17 17.62 -20.00
CA LEU A 64 -5.54 16.89 -18.90
C LEU A 64 -4.92 15.57 -19.35
N LEU A 65 -5.59 14.85 -20.26
CA LEU A 65 -5.06 13.62 -20.86
C LEU A 65 -3.82 13.90 -21.72
N HIS A 66 -3.80 15.01 -22.44
CA HIS A 66 -2.68 15.41 -23.29
C HIS A 66 -1.58 16.19 -22.55
N ARG A 67 -1.79 16.49 -21.25
CA ARG A 67 -0.83 17.21 -20.38
C ARG A 67 -0.46 18.58 -20.94
N ASP A 68 -1.40 19.25 -21.61
CA ASP A 68 -1.16 20.49 -22.36
C ASP A 68 -0.71 21.68 -21.49
N GLU A 69 -1.02 21.64 -20.19
CA GLU A 69 -0.61 22.69 -19.22
C GLU A 69 0.71 22.36 -18.49
N VAL A 70 1.28 21.18 -18.73
CA VAL A 70 2.62 20.84 -18.21
C VAL A 70 3.64 21.41 -19.19
N ASN A 71 4.38 22.43 -18.76
CA ASN A 71 5.54 22.89 -19.51
C ASN A 71 6.59 21.77 -19.53
N GLN A 72 6.58 21.00 -20.61
CA GLN A 72 7.44 19.82 -20.78
C GLN A 72 8.91 20.20 -20.70
N GLU A 73 9.30 21.38 -21.17
CA GLU A 73 10.68 21.86 -21.10
C GLU A 73 11.13 22.09 -19.65
N ILE A 74 10.28 22.68 -18.80
CA ILE A 74 10.56 22.84 -17.37
C ILE A 74 10.60 21.47 -16.67
N PHE A 75 9.66 20.58 -16.99
CA PHE A 75 9.59 19.24 -16.40
C PHE A 75 10.81 18.37 -16.78
N ASP A 76 11.20 18.38 -18.05
CA ASP A 76 12.37 17.67 -18.58
C ASP A 76 13.67 18.26 -18.04
N ASN A 77 13.75 19.58 -17.86
CA ASN A 77 14.88 20.21 -17.17
C ASN A 77 14.96 19.76 -15.71
N TYR A 78 13.83 19.59 -15.02
CA TYR A 78 13.81 19.08 -13.65
C TYR A 78 14.26 17.62 -13.55
N LEU A 79 13.78 16.77 -14.48
CA LEU A 79 14.19 15.37 -14.57
C LEU A 79 15.67 15.24 -14.96
N THR A 80 16.14 16.06 -15.89
CA THR A 80 17.53 16.09 -16.36
C THR A 80 18.47 16.62 -15.28
N ALA A 81 18.08 17.64 -14.51
CA ALA A 81 18.85 18.12 -13.36
C ALA A 81 19.00 17.03 -12.29
N ARG A 82 17.95 16.25 -12.03
CA ARG A 82 18.00 15.08 -11.14
C ARG A 82 18.87 13.95 -11.70
N GLY A 83 18.84 13.73 -13.02
CA GLY A 83 19.70 12.78 -13.71
C GLY A 83 21.19 13.18 -13.70
N ARG A 84 21.49 14.49 -13.78
CA ARG A 84 22.84 15.05 -13.67
C ARG A 84 23.40 14.96 -12.26
N SER A 85 22.57 15.20 -11.23
CA SER A 85 22.91 14.96 -9.82
C SER A 85 23.34 13.51 -9.56
N ARG A 86 22.65 12.53 -10.16
CA ARG A 86 23.04 11.11 -10.08
C ARG A 86 24.35 10.78 -10.80
N ARG A 87 24.63 11.39 -11.96
CA ARG A 87 25.91 11.19 -12.68
C ARG A 87 27.10 11.88 -12.01
N SER A 88 26.89 13.04 -11.39
CA SER A 88 27.91 13.75 -10.61
C SER A 88 28.35 12.93 -9.38
N LEU A 89 27.43 12.19 -8.77
CA LEU A 89 27.73 11.31 -7.62
C LEU A 89 28.49 10.03 -8.03
N LEU A 90 28.35 9.57 -9.28
CA LEU A 90 29.13 8.45 -9.84
C LEU A 90 30.49 8.88 -10.41
N GLN A 91 30.73 10.17 -10.67
CA GLN A 91 32.07 10.67 -11.04
C GLN A 91 32.91 11.03 -9.81
N ALA A 92 32.29 11.31 -8.66
CA ALA A 92 32.99 11.59 -7.41
C ALA A 92 33.61 10.34 -6.76
N SER A 93 33.20 9.13 -7.14
CA SER A 93 33.80 7.86 -6.68
C SER A 93 35.03 7.41 -7.50
N GLY A 94 35.45 8.16 -8.51
CA GLY A 94 36.68 7.91 -9.28
C GLY A 94 37.97 8.50 -8.68
N PHE A 95 37.90 9.22 -7.56
CA PHE A 95 39.03 9.99 -7.01
C PHE A 95 39.70 9.37 -5.76
N LEU A 96 39.47 8.09 -5.50
CA LEU A 96 40.25 7.29 -4.53
C LEU A 96 41.17 6.27 -5.22
N GLY A 97 41.56 6.53 -6.47
CA GLY A 97 42.41 5.66 -7.29
C GLY A 97 43.80 6.23 -7.65
N THR A 98 44.30 7.26 -6.95
CA THR A 98 45.56 7.94 -7.32
C THR A 98 46.64 7.95 -6.22
N LEU A 99 46.69 6.92 -5.36
CA LEU A 99 47.85 6.67 -4.47
C LEU A 99 48.46 5.27 -4.63
N ALA A 100 48.45 4.73 -5.85
CA ALA A 100 49.29 3.58 -6.23
C ALA A 100 50.29 4.01 -7.32
N ALA A 101 51.13 4.99 -6.99
CA ALA A 101 52.24 5.42 -7.83
C ALA A 101 53.55 5.40 -7.02
N VAL A 102 53.99 4.22 -6.62
CA VAL A 102 55.41 3.91 -6.34
C VAL A 102 55.70 2.48 -6.81
N GLY A 103 56.48 2.34 -7.89
CA GLY A 103 57.30 1.15 -8.13
C GLY A 103 56.90 0.21 -9.29
N PRO A 104 57.63 0.24 -10.42
CA PRO A 104 57.39 -0.61 -11.59
C PRO A 104 58.30 -1.85 -11.59
N TRP A 105 57.84 -3.01 -11.13
CA TRP A 105 58.54 -4.29 -11.29
C TRP A 105 57.59 -5.38 -11.83
N PHE A 106 58.04 -6.10 -12.87
CA PHE A 106 57.41 -7.25 -13.56
C PHE A 106 56.35 -6.95 -14.64
N THR A 107 56.71 -6.36 -15.79
CA THR A 107 57.20 -7.01 -17.03
C THR A 107 56.55 -8.34 -17.45
N ARG A 108 56.06 -8.35 -18.70
CA ARG A 108 56.14 -9.42 -19.72
C ARG A 108 55.32 -10.69 -19.41
N LEU A 109 54.39 -11.15 -20.26
CA LEU A 109 54.49 -11.36 -21.70
C LEU A 109 53.10 -11.25 -22.35
N ALA A 110 52.98 -10.33 -23.30
CA ALA A 110 52.09 -10.47 -24.43
C ALA A 110 52.78 -11.32 -25.51
N GLY A 111 52.01 -12.17 -26.17
CA GLY A 111 52.36 -12.91 -27.38
C GLY A 111 51.32 -14.02 -27.57
N ALA A 112 50.74 -14.29 -28.73
CA ALA A 112 50.79 -13.68 -30.04
C ALA A 112 49.47 -14.05 -30.75
N ASN A 113 49.08 -13.25 -31.75
CA ASN A 113 47.99 -13.57 -32.67
C ASN A 113 48.38 -14.77 -33.54
N ASP A 114 47.43 -15.69 -33.77
CA ASP A 114 47.31 -16.42 -35.02
C ASP A 114 45.84 -16.75 -35.30
N ALA A 115 45.44 -16.54 -36.55
CA ALA A 115 44.08 -16.62 -37.04
C ALA A 115 43.87 -17.88 -37.92
N GLY A 116 42.70 -18.51 -37.77
CA GLY A 116 42.03 -19.34 -38.79
C GLY A 116 41.63 -20.75 -38.35
N PRO A 117 40.65 -21.40 -39.01
CA PRO A 117 39.34 -20.90 -39.46
C PRO A 117 38.18 -21.55 -38.67
N ALA A 118 37.01 -20.92 -38.78
CA ALA A 118 35.76 -21.33 -38.16
C ALA A 118 35.32 -22.75 -38.57
N ASN A 119 35.01 -23.57 -37.57
CA ASN A 119 34.19 -24.77 -37.73
C ASN A 119 33.12 -24.77 -36.64
N THR A 120 32.03 -24.02 -36.88
CA THR A 120 30.89 -23.89 -35.97
C THR A 120 29.98 -25.10 -36.11
N ASN A 121 30.32 -26.20 -35.44
CA ASN A 121 29.31 -27.16 -34.99
C ASN A 121 28.65 -26.55 -33.75
N VAL A 122 27.59 -25.77 -33.98
CA VAL A 122 26.69 -25.31 -32.91
C VAL A 122 25.87 -26.52 -32.46
N GLY A 123 26.49 -27.37 -31.64
CA GLY A 123 25.77 -28.25 -30.76
C GLY A 123 24.98 -27.36 -29.80
N ALA A 124 23.65 -27.40 -29.91
CA ALA A 124 22.73 -26.76 -29.00
C ALA A 124 22.93 -27.34 -27.60
N ASN A 125 23.90 -26.80 -26.87
CA ASN A 125 24.07 -27.03 -25.46
C ASN A 125 23.11 -26.06 -24.77
N GLN A 126 21.83 -26.43 -24.71
CA GLN A 126 20.90 -25.86 -23.75
C GLN A 126 21.41 -26.23 -22.34
N LYS A 127 22.41 -25.48 -21.87
CA LYS A 127 22.73 -25.43 -20.45
C LYS A 127 21.52 -24.82 -19.76
N ASN A 128 20.77 -25.68 -19.08
CA ASN A 128 19.79 -25.33 -18.06
C ASN A 128 20.25 -24.07 -17.30
N SER A 129 19.54 -22.97 -17.50
CA SER A 129 19.68 -21.73 -16.74
C SER A 129 19.13 -21.85 -15.30
N SER A 130 18.95 -23.07 -14.80
CA SER A 130 18.42 -23.35 -13.45
C SER A 130 19.49 -23.29 -12.36
N ALA A 131 20.72 -22.89 -12.68
CA ALA A 131 21.86 -22.97 -11.78
C ALA A 131 22.03 -21.76 -10.85
N ASN A 132 21.08 -20.81 -10.80
CA ASN A 132 21.24 -19.61 -9.98
C ASN A 132 19.93 -19.04 -9.45
N GLU A 133 19.00 -19.89 -9.00
CA GLU A 133 17.87 -19.44 -8.19
C GLU A 133 18.20 -19.70 -6.72
N GLY A 134 18.29 -18.63 -5.92
CA GLY A 134 18.48 -18.72 -4.48
C GLY A 134 17.34 -19.46 -3.78
N LYS A 135 17.52 -19.75 -2.50
CA LYS A 135 16.54 -20.51 -1.71
C LYS A 135 15.24 -19.72 -1.58
N VAL A 136 14.12 -20.43 -1.61
CA VAL A 136 12.80 -19.86 -1.32
C VAL A 136 12.50 -20.06 0.16
N HIS A 137 12.16 -18.96 0.85
CA HIS A 137 11.71 -18.93 2.23
C HIS A 137 10.25 -18.50 2.29
N THR A 138 9.54 -18.97 3.31
CA THR A 138 8.15 -18.57 3.57
C THR A 138 8.08 -17.93 4.95
N VAL A 139 7.48 -16.74 5.03
CA VAL A 139 7.26 -16.01 6.28
C VAL A 139 5.77 -15.72 6.41
N GLU A 140 5.10 -16.44 7.31
CA GLU A 140 3.70 -16.19 7.64
C GLU A 140 3.54 -14.90 8.45
N SER A 141 2.40 -14.24 8.29
CA SER A 141 2.02 -13.10 9.14
C SER A 141 1.36 -13.59 10.43
N ASN A 142 2.01 -13.33 11.57
CA ASN A 142 1.50 -13.61 12.90
C ASN A 142 1.98 -12.53 13.90
N LYS A 143 1.69 -12.71 15.18
CA LYS A 143 2.03 -11.70 16.22
C LYS A 143 3.53 -11.61 16.48
N GLU A 144 4.28 -12.64 16.11
CA GLU A 144 5.72 -12.76 16.29
C GLU A 144 6.48 -12.16 15.11
N THR A 145 5.90 -12.15 13.91
CA THR A 145 6.56 -11.67 12.67
C THR A 145 6.11 -10.29 12.21
N VAL A 146 5.03 -9.75 12.79
CA VAL A 146 4.40 -8.48 12.35
C VAL A 146 4.37 -7.44 13.46
N HIS A 147 4.88 -6.26 13.14
CA HIS A 147 4.92 -5.11 14.05
C HIS A 147 4.13 -3.92 13.50
N LEU A 148 3.49 -3.16 14.40
CA LEU A 148 2.68 -2.01 14.01
C LEU A 148 3.57 -0.78 13.75
N GLY A 149 3.67 -0.40 12.49
CA GLY A 149 4.02 0.97 12.09
C GLY A 149 5.41 1.46 12.47
N VAL A 150 6.37 0.55 12.69
CA VAL A 150 7.74 0.88 13.09
C VAL A 150 8.76 0.07 12.28
N PHE A 151 9.89 0.70 11.99
CA PHE A 151 11.13 0.03 11.60
C PHE A 151 12.07 0.12 12.81
N ASP A 152 12.20 -0.98 13.55
CA ASP A 152 12.91 -1.00 14.83
C ASP A 152 14.17 -1.85 14.71
N ALA A 153 15.34 -1.20 14.85
CA ALA A 153 16.65 -1.82 14.76
C ALA A 153 16.99 -2.72 15.97
N THR A 154 16.21 -2.63 17.05
CA THR A 154 16.43 -3.42 18.27
C THR A 154 15.77 -4.80 18.23
N LEU A 155 14.90 -5.04 17.23
CA LEU A 155 14.23 -6.32 17.07
C LEU A 155 15.19 -7.38 16.50
N PRO A 156 15.18 -8.61 17.05
CA PRO A 156 15.94 -9.70 16.44
C PRO A 156 15.37 -10.04 15.06
N PRO A 157 16.21 -10.45 14.09
CA PRO A 157 15.72 -10.88 12.79
C PRO A 157 14.85 -12.12 12.94
N ILE A 158 13.67 -12.08 12.30
CA ILE A 158 12.75 -13.24 12.26
C ILE A 158 13.23 -14.29 11.24
N LEU A 159 14.12 -13.90 10.33
CA LEU A 159 14.75 -14.73 9.32
C LEU A 159 16.07 -14.10 8.89
N THR A 160 17.09 -14.93 8.65
CA THR A 160 18.33 -14.52 7.97
C THR A 160 18.42 -15.23 6.63
N ILE A 161 18.69 -14.48 5.56
CA ILE A 161 18.77 -14.98 4.17
C ILE A 161 20.13 -14.70 3.54
N ASP A 162 20.46 -15.45 2.50
CA ASP A 162 21.61 -15.16 1.64
C ASP A 162 21.18 -14.25 0.47
N SER A 163 22.12 -13.49 -0.10
CA SER A 163 21.85 -12.69 -1.29
C SER A 163 21.42 -13.57 -2.47
N GLY A 164 20.34 -13.18 -3.16
CA GLY A 164 19.74 -13.96 -4.26
C GLY A 164 18.58 -14.87 -3.83
N ASP A 165 18.35 -15.04 -2.53
CA ASP A 165 17.18 -15.76 -2.01
C ASP A 165 15.86 -15.05 -2.35
N THR A 166 14.76 -15.80 -2.27
CA THR A 166 13.39 -15.30 -2.46
C THR A 166 12.58 -15.51 -1.20
N ILE A 167 11.80 -14.51 -0.80
CA ILE A 167 10.87 -14.63 0.32
C ILE A 167 9.44 -14.56 -0.20
N SER A 168 8.63 -15.53 0.21
CA SER A 168 7.19 -15.57 0.00
C SER A 168 6.48 -15.17 1.30
N TYR A 169 5.64 -14.14 1.22
CA TYR A 169 4.78 -13.70 2.32
C TYR A 169 3.33 -14.07 2.01
N PRO A 170 2.88 -15.28 2.36
CA PRO A 170 1.47 -15.64 2.29
C PRO A 170 0.67 -14.90 3.36
N ASN A 171 -0.65 -14.76 3.13
CA ASN A 171 -1.62 -14.30 4.14
C ASN A 171 -1.24 -12.97 4.83
N THR A 172 -0.68 -12.02 4.08
CA THR A 172 -0.24 -10.74 4.61
C THR A 172 -1.37 -9.99 5.30
N TRP A 173 -1.10 -9.44 6.48
CA TRP A 173 -2.09 -8.69 7.25
C TRP A 173 -2.40 -7.32 6.65
N SER A 174 -3.67 -6.90 6.74
CA SER A 174 -4.08 -5.53 6.46
C SER A 174 -3.55 -4.56 7.52
N HIS A 175 -3.89 -3.27 7.40
CA HIS A 175 -3.48 -2.24 8.37
C HIS A 175 -3.96 -2.54 9.80
N PHE A 176 -3.28 -1.94 10.78
CA PHE A 176 -3.56 -2.06 12.22
C PHE A 176 -3.49 -3.50 12.74
N LEU A 177 -2.46 -4.26 12.34
CA LEU A 177 -2.29 -5.67 12.71
C LEU A 177 -3.49 -6.52 12.29
N ASN A 178 -3.87 -6.40 11.02
CA ASN A 178 -5.01 -7.08 10.41
C ASN A 178 -6.41 -6.62 10.90
N GLN A 179 -6.51 -5.53 11.68
CA GLN A 179 -7.80 -5.05 12.19
C GLN A 179 -8.58 -4.19 11.18
N LEU A 180 -7.94 -3.63 10.15
CA LEU A 180 -8.68 -3.04 9.03
C LEU A 180 -9.31 -4.17 8.20
N GLN A 181 -10.62 -4.35 8.30
CA GLN A 181 -11.37 -5.36 7.54
C GLN A 181 -12.63 -4.70 6.93
N PRO A 182 -13.21 -5.28 5.86
CA PRO A 182 -14.46 -4.79 5.30
C PRO A 182 -15.54 -4.61 6.38
N GLY A 183 -16.20 -3.45 6.35
CA GLY A 183 -17.24 -3.08 7.31
C GLY A 183 -16.74 -2.40 8.59
N VAL A 184 -15.42 -2.34 8.85
CA VAL A 184 -14.90 -1.56 9.98
C VAL A 184 -15.16 -0.06 9.72
N PRO A 185 -15.84 0.66 10.63
CA PRO A 185 -16.21 2.05 10.39
C PRO A 185 -15.01 2.99 10.55
N VAL A 186 -15.08 4.18 9.94
CA VAL A 186 -13.94 5.13 9.90
C VAL A 186 -13.57 5.63 11.30
N GLU A 187 -14.54 5.73 12.20
CA GLU A 187 -14.36 6.12 13.60
C GLU A 187 -13.45 5.11 14.32
N LYS A 188 -13.60 3.82 14.02
CA LYS A 188 -12.75 2.78 14.61
C LYS A 188 -11.32 2.87 14.09
N LEU A 189 -11.13 3.17 12.80
CA LEU A 189 -9.82 3.41 12.22
C LEU A 189 -9.14 4.63 12.86
N ALA A 190 -9.93 5.70 13.09
CA ALA A 190 -9.48 6.90 13.77
C ALA A 190 -9.07 6.63 15.23
N GLU A 191 -9.85 5.83 15.97
CA GLU A 191 -9.49 5.38 17.32
C GLU A 191 -8.17 4.62 17.33
N MET A 192 -7.99 3.64 16.44
CA MET A 192 -6.74 2.88 16.33
C MET A 192 -5.55 3.77 16.00
N ARG A 193 -5.76 4.81 15.20
CA ARG A 193 -4.72 5.79 14.90
C ARG A 193 -4.35 6.62 16.14
N LYS A 194 -5.34 7.07 16.92
CA LYS A 194 -5.14 7.87 18.15
C LYS A 194 -4.48 7.06 19.26
N SER A 195 -4.85 5.79 19.41
CA SER A 195 -4.30 4.91 20.45
C SER A 195 -2.86 4.46 20.19
N ASN A 196 -2.32 4.75 19.00
CA ASN A 196 -0.95 4.41 18.59
C ASN A 196 -0.17 5.66 18.14
N PRO A 197 0.07 6.64 19.03
CA PRO A 197 0.82 7.84 18.68
C PRO A 197 2.25 7.48 18.23
N GLY A 198 2.74 8.20 17.22
CA GLY A 198 4.08 7.97 16.66
C GLY A 198 4.24 6.73 15.76
N ARG A 199 3.26 5.82 15.73
CA ARG A 199 3.28 4.64 14.85
C ARG A 199 2.45 4.85 13.59
N GLY A 200 2.90 4.33 12.46
CA GLY A 200 2.09 4.27 11.24
C GLY A 200 0.96 3.24 11.34
N PRO A 201 -0.05 3.27 10.45
CA PRO A 201 -1.13 2.28 10.44
C PRO A 201 -0.70 0.94 9.83
N HIS A 202 0.51 0.84 9.29
CA HIS A 202 0.97 -0.31 8.52
C HIS A 202 1.35 -1.49 9.40
N SER A 203 1.02 -2.69 8.94
CA SER A 203 1.52 -3.96 9.48
C SER A 203 2.84 -4.29 8.78
N ILE A 204 3.96 -4.22 9.52
CA ILE A 204 5.32 -4.39 9.00
C ILE A 204 5.80 -5.80 9.33
N ILE A 205 6.07 -6.61 8.31
CA ILE A 205 6.63 -7.96 8.45
C ILE A 205 8.16 -7.85 8.49
N GLY A 206 8.80 -8.44 9.50
CA GLY A 206 10.26 -8.42 9.64
C GLY A 206 10.71 -8.27 11.09
N PRO A 207 11.99 -7.92 11.34
CA PRO A 207 13.02 -7.63 10.32
C PRO A 207 13.60 -8.90 9.69
N ILE A 208 14.01 -8.79 8.43
CA ILE A 208 14.78 -9.84 7.73
C ILE A 208 16.23 -9.40 7.68
N ALA A 209 17.14 -10.24 8.18
CA ALA A 209 18.57 -10.02 8.02
C ALA A 209 19.03 -10.58 6.66
N VAL A 210 19.82 -9.79 5.94
CA VAL A 210 20.60 -10.28 4.81
C VAL A 210 22.00 -10.56 5.32
N LYS A 211 22.46 -11.79 5.16
CA LYS A 211 23.77 -12.23 5.63
C LYS A 211 24.87 -11.38 4.99
N ASP A 212 25.85 -11.00 5.80
CA ASP A 212 27.04 -10.23 5.42
C ASP A 212 26.75 -8.80 4.88
N ALA A 213 25.49 -8.31 4.97
CA ALA A 213 25.16 -6.93 4.62
C ALA A 213 25.57 -5.96 5.75
N GLU A 214 26.26 -4.89 5.38
CA GLU A 214 26.85 -3.92 6.32
C GLU A 214 26.42 -2.47 6.02
N PRO A 215 26.52 -1.53 6.99
CA PRO A 215 26.26 -0.12 6.74
C PRO A 215 27.12 0.43 5.58
N GLY A 216 26.46 0.95 4.55
CA GLY A 216 27.10 1.40 3.31
C GLY A 216 26.69 0.57 2.09
N ASP A 217 26.19 -0.65 2.30
CA ASP A 217 25.64 -1.48 1.25
C ASP A 217 24.27 -1.00 0.75
N VAL A 218 23.88 -1.50 -0.42
CA VAL A 218 22.56 -1.29 -1.02
C VAL A 218 21.89 -2.64 -1.24
N LEU A 219 20.66 -2.78 -0.74
CA LEU A 219 19.82 -3.94 -1.07
C LEU A 219 19.02 -3.69 -2.35
N GLU A 220 19.20 -4.57 -3.33
CA GLU A 220 18.32 -4.66 -4.49
C GLU A 220 17.17 -5.62 -4.18
N ILE A 221 15.93 -5.11 -4.18
CA ILE A 221 14.72 -5.90 -3.92
C ILE A 221 13.89 -5.96 -5.20
N ARG A 222 13.65 -7.17 -5.72
CA ARG A 222 12.82 -7.43 -6.90
C ARG A 222 11.51 -8.12 -6.51
N TYR A 223 10.38 -7.44 -6.72
CA TYR A 223 9.07 -8.05 -6.56
C TYR A 223 8.79 -9.02 -7.72
N LYS A 224 8.89 -10.33 -7.45
CA LYS A 224 8.60 -11.37 -8.46
C LYS A 224 7.10 -11.53 -8.71
N ARG A 225 6.29 -11.37 -7.67
CA ARG A 225 4.83 -11.54 -7.73
C ARG A 225 4.15 -10.78 -6.60
N LEU A 226 3.06 -10.09 -6.91
CA LEU A 226 2.18 -9.41 -5.95
C LEU A 226 0.75 -9.87 -6.21
N LEU A 227 0.13 -10.47 -5.20
CA LEU A 227 -1.25 -10.96 -5.26
C LEU A 227 -2.04 -10.26 -4.14
N PRO A 228 -2.88 -9.26 -4.47
CA PRO A 228 -3.75 -8.66 -3.47
C PRO A 228 -4.84 -9.65 -3.03
N VAL A 229 -5.46 -9.37 -1.90
CA VAL A 229 -6.76 -9.97 -1.53
C VAL A 229 -7.86 -9.40 -2.43
N ASN A 230 -9.04 -10.01 -2.42
CA ASN A 230 -10.17 -9.63 -3.28
C ASN A 230 -10.94 -8.39 -2.82
N TRP A 231 -10.37 -7.58 -1.91
CA TRP A 231 -10.98 -6.34 -1.43
C TRP A 231 -9.91 -5.27 -1.17
N GLY A 232 -10.33 -4.00 -1.17
CA GLY A 232 -9.51 -2.84 -0.83
C GLY A 232 -10.28 -1.84 0.02
N ALA A 233 -9.56 -0.90 0.64
CA ALA A 233 -10.16 0.21 1.38
C ALA A 233 -9.53 1.53 0.95
N VAL A 234 -10.38 2.52 0.71
CA VAL A 234 -10.00 3.92 0.53
C VAL A 234 -10.70 4.72 1.60
N PHE A 235 -9.95 5.48 2.39
CA PHE A 235 -10.54 6.24 3.48
C PHE A 235 -9.88 7.61 3.64
N ASN A 236 -10.68 8.54 4.15
CA ASN A 236 -10.25 9.83 4.64
C ASN A 236 -10.50 9.82 6.14
N ASN A 237 -9.46 10.06 6.93
CA ASN A 237 -9.62 10.19 8.38
C ASN A 237 -10.53 11.38 8.72
N PRO A 238 -11.23 11.36 9.86
CA PRO A 238 -11.94 12.52 10.36
C PRO A 238 -11.02 13.73 10.44
N GLY A 239 -11.48 14.88 9.94
CA GLY A 239 -10.68 16.11 9.84
C GLY A 239 -10.06 16.57 11.17
N SER A 240 -10.69 16.22 12.29
CA SER A 240 -10.16 16.44 13.65
C SER A 240 -8.80 15.76 13.92
N LEU A 241 -8.42 14.74 13.14
CA LEU A 241 -7.10 14.13 13.20
C LEU A 241 -6.02 14.95 12.50
N GLY A 242 -6.38 15.91 11.64
CA GLY A 242 -5.44 16.77 10.92
C GLY A 242 -4.53 16.00 9.95
N THR A 243 -4.88 14.78 9.56
CA THR A 243 -4.08 13.95 8.64
C THR A 243 -4.64 13.97 7.22
N GLY A 244 -3.76 13.94 6.23
CA GLY A 244 -4.14 13.98 4.81
C GLY A 244 -4.27 15.41 4.27
N LEU A 245 -4.28 15.53 2.94
CA LEU A 245 -4.30 16.85 2.29
C LEU A 245 -5.64 17.57 2.42
N LEU A 246 -6.74 16.83 2.50
CA LEU A 246 -8.11 17.34 2.41
C LEU A 246 -8.87 17.24 3.75
N ALA A 247 -8.16 17.39 4.88
CA ALA A 247 -8.76 17.21 6.21
C ALA A 247 -9.97 18.14 6.46
N SER A 248 -9.94 19.37 5.92
CA SER A 248 -11.06 20.34 6.01
C SER A 248 -12.32 19.85 5.31
N ASP A 249 -12.18 19.06 4.25
CA ASP A 249 -13.27 18.66 3.37
C ASP A 249 -13.96 17.39 3.88
N TYR A 250 -13.30 16.68 4.81
CA TYR A 250 -13.79 15.44 5.43
C TYR A 250 -13.89 15.57 6.95
N PRO A 251 -14.74 16.48 7.49
CA PRO A 251 -14.84 16.71 8.93
C PRO A 251 -15.24 15.44 9.71
N GLN A 252 -16.13 14.63 9.15
CA GLN A 252 -16.56 13.34 9.73
C GLN A 252 -15.68 12.16 9.31
N GLY A 253 -14.80 12.34 8.32
CA GLY A 253 -14.09 11.24 7.67
C GLY A 253 -15.02 10.38 6.81
N GLN A 254 -14.45 9.41 6.13
CA GLN A 254 -15.18 8.39 5.38
C GLN A 254 -14.30 7.17 5.12
N VAL A 255 -14.90 5.99 4.98
CA VAL A 255 -14.24 4.80 4.45
C VAL A 255 -15.14 4.15 3.40
N LYS A 256 -14.52 3.75 2.30
CA LYS A 256 -15.16 2.96 1.25
C LYS A 256 -14.38 1.68 1.05
N TYR A 257 -15.07 0.56 1.20
CA TYR A 257 -14.55 -0.75 0.85
C TYR A 257 -14.89 -1.03 -0.61
N LEU A 258 -13.95 -1.63 -1.32
CA LEU A 258 -14.05 -1.93 -2.75
C LEU A 258 -13.86 -3.43 -2.93
N ASP A 259 -14.72 -4.07 -3.70
CA ASP A 259 -14.46 -5.42 -4.20
C ASP A 259 -13.49 -5.33 -5.37
N LEU A 260 -12.48 -6.21 -5.35
CA LEU A 260 -11.44 -6.27 -6.38
C LEU A 260 -11.68 -7.50 -7.24
N ASP A 261 -11.99 -7.29 -8.52
CA ASP A 261 -11.98 -8.35 -9.51
C ASP A 261 -10.52 -8.63 -9.91
N LEU A 262 -9.95 -9.68 -9.32
CA LEU A 262 -8.58 -10.10 -9.60
C LEU A 262 -8.42 -10.86 -10.92
N LYS A 263 -9.52 -11.28 -11.55
CA LYS A 263 -9.48 -11.90 -12.87
C LYS A 263 -9.45 -10.84 -13.96
N GLU A 264 -10.36 -9.88 -13.88
CA GLU A 264 -10.49 -8.78 -14.84
C GLU A 264 -9.59 -7.57 -14.47
N GLN A 265 -8.88 -7.64 -13.33
CA GLN A 265 -7.91 -6.65 -12.84
C GLN A 265 -8.51 -5.24 -12.72
N HIS A 266 -9.67 -5.12 -12.06
CA HIS A 266 -10.25 -3.82 -11.71
C HIS A 266 -10.93 -3.82 -10.33
N ALA A 267 -11.12 -2.64 -9.75
CA ALA A 267 -11.95 -2.41 -8.57
C ALA A 267 -13.26 -1.73 -8.99
N GLU A 268 -14.40 -2.20 -8.48
CA GLU A 268 -15.67 -1.49 -8.66
C GLU A 268 -15.75 -0.32 -7.67
N PHE A 269 -15.56 0.91 -8.17
CA PHE A 269 -15.71 2.11 -7.35
C PHE A 269 -17.17 2.54 -7.25
N SER A 270 -17.92 2.42 -8.35
CA SER A 270 -19.38 2.54 -8.41
C SER A 270 -19.89 1.74 -9.61
N LYS A 271 -21.22 1.58 -9.73
CA LYS A 271 -21.88 0.84 -10.81
C LYS A 271 -21.32 1.12 -12.21
N ASN A 272 -20.86 2.34 -12.47
CA ASN A 272 -20.34 2.78 -13.77
C ASN A 272 -18.86 3.17 -13.75
N ILE A 273 -18.17 3.07 -12.60
CA ILE A 273 -16.77 3.48 -12.46
C ILE A 273 -15.95 2.29 -11.99
N HIS A 274 -15.09 1.79 -12.86
CA HIS A 274 -14.15 0.72 -12.58
C HIS A 274 -12.72 1.27 -12.66
N VAL A 275 -11.92 0.96 -11.64
CA VAL A 275 -10.53 1.43 -11.53
C VAL A 275 -9.58 0.27 -11.82
N PRO A 276 -8.72 0.35 -12.86
CA PRO A 276 -7.76 -0.71 -13.15
C PRO A 276 -6.81 -0.98 -11.98
N LEU A 277 -6.58 -2.25 -11.67
CA LEU A 277 -5.62 -2.66 -10.64
C LEU A 277 -4.20 -2.58 -11.16
N LYS A 278 -3.35 -1.88 -10.41
CA LYS A 278 -1.89 -1.88 -10.58
C LYS A 278 -1.23 -2.08 -9.21
N PRO A 279 -1.23 -3.30 -8.66
CA PRO A 279 -0.72 -3.56 -7.32
C PRO A 279 0.76 -3.19 -7.20
N PHE A 280 1.11 -2.52 -6.11
CA PHE A 280 2.50 -2.20 -5.75
C PHE A 280 2.65 -2.19 -4.23
N GLN A 281 3.89 -2.37 -3.75
CA GLN A 281 4.18 -2.31 -2.32
C GLN A 281 4.39 -0.86 -1.88
N GLY A 282 3.53 -0.36 -1.00
CA GLY A 282 3.61 1.01 -0.50
C GLY A 282 4.66 1.24 0.58
N THR A 283 4.87 0.25 1.46
CA THR A 283 5.78 0.39 2.61
C THR A 283 6.89 -0.65 2.54
N LEU A 284 8.12 -0.16 2.44
CA LEU A 284 9.36 -0.92 2.45
C LEU A 284 10.45 -0.04 3.07
N GLY A 285 11.28 -0.60 3.93
CA GLY A 285 12.34 0.15 4.59
C GLY A 285 13.34 -0.77 5.24
N LEU A 286 14.52 -0.20 5.50
CA LEU A 286 15.55 -0.80 6.34
C LEU A 286 15.44 -0.19 7.74
N ALA A 287 15.92 -0.93 8.73
CA ALA A 287 16.06 -0.37 10.08
C ALA A 287 17.03 0.82 10.04
N PRO A 288 16.69 1.95 10.69
CA PRO A 288 17.60 3.08 10.81
C PRO A 288 18.80 2.73 11.70
N PRO A 289 19.94 3.42 11.55
CA PRO A 289 21.11 3.25 12.42
C PRO A 289 20.88 3.72 13.85
#